data_AF-A0ABD2C2I9-F1
#
_entry.id   AF-A0ABD2C2I9-F1
#
_cell.length_a   1.000
_cell.length_b   1.000
_cell.length_c   1.000
_cell.angle_alpha   90.00
_cell.angle_beta   90.00
_cell.angle_gamma   90.00
#
_symmetry.space_group_name_H-M   'P 1'
#
loop_
_entity.id
_entity.type
_entity.pdbx_description
1 polymer ?
#
loop_
_entity_poly.entity_id
_entity_poly.type
_entity_poly.pdbx_seq_one_letter_code
_entity_poly.pdbx_strand_id
1 'polypeptide(L)'
;MGYYLPYKTGWFTTLNAIWSSKRRLIIGYDEKQIVSFYESLWPCVTHQWGNVRTIDDLYRYLNRIETSSQWDNKITPRSAMAELTPNTWDVILNRLGGLRRMADRVNANVTSWYATKWQRTANIVAVDFVRGSGIVETSIEWNDRRNSNC
;
A
#
# COMPACT_ATOMS: atom_id res chain seq x y z
N MET A 1 -20.76 -17.85 8.76
CA MET A 1 -19.86 -16.87 9.42
C MET A 1 -19.27 -15.98 8.33
N GLY A 2 -19.37 -14.65 8.46
CA GLY A 2 -18.95 -13.70 7.41
C GLY A 2 -17.43 -13.57 7.29
N TYR A 3 -16.95 -13.15 6.12
CA TYR A 3 -15.52 -12.98 5.85
C TYR A 3 -14.93 -11.65 6.33
N TYR A 4 -15.78 -10.66 6.58
CA TYR A 4 -15.38 -9.29 6.91
C TYR A 4 -15.09 -9.10 8.41
N LEU A 5 -14.09 -8.28 8.72
CA LEU A 5 -13.79 -7.79 10.06
C LEU A 5 -14.69 -6.58 10.38
N PRO A 6 -15.32 -6.47 11.56
CA PRO A 6 -16.18 -5.33 11.88
C PRO A 6 -15.36 -4.07 12.17
N TYR A 7 -15.83 -2.90 11.76
CA TYR A 7 -15.10 -1.64 11.96
C TYR A 7 -14.81 -1.31 13.43
N LYS A 8 -15.66 -1.80 14.34
CA LYS A 8 -15.53 -1.60 15.78
C LYS A 8 -14.21 -2.15 16.35
N THR A 9 -13.53 -3.06 15.64
CA THR A 9 -12.19 -3.52 16.04
C THR A 9 -11.13 -2.43 15.85
N GLY A 10 -11.31 -1.55 14.85
CA GLY A 10 -10.51 -0.35 14.64
C GLY A 10 -9.08 -0.60 14.14
N TRP A 11 -8.39 0.46 13.70
CA TRP A 11 -7.07 0.34 13.07
C TRP A 11 -5.92 -0.06 14.00
N PHE A 12 -6.15 -0.08 15.32
CA PHE A 12 -5.21 -0.66 16.30
C PHE A 12 -5.26 -2.19 16.37
N THR A 13 -6.13 -2.83 15.61
CA THR A 13 -6.23 -4.30 15.59
C THR A 13 -4.92 -4.91 15.10
N THR A 14 -4.31 -5.79 15.90
CA THR A 14 -3.10 -6.52 15.52
C THR A 14 -3.40 -7.59 14.48
N LEU A 15 -2.42 -7.94 13.64
CA LEU A 15 -2.57 -9.05 12.68
C LEU A 15 -2.97 -10.36 13.38
N ASN A 16 -2.43 -10.62 14.58
CA ASN A 16 -2.80 -11.78 15.38
C ASN A 16 -4.30 -11.81 15.76
N ALA A 17 -4.85 -10.65 16.15
CA ALA A 17 -6.28 -10.54 16.44
C ALA A 17 -7.15 -10.76 15.19
N ILE A 18 -6.71 -10.23 14.03
CA ILE A 18 -7.38 -10.47 12.74
C ILE A 18 -7.37 -11.97 12.42
N TRP A 19 -6.22 -12.63 12.45
CA TRP A 19 -6.10 -14.05 12.13
C TRP A 19 -6.87 -14.94 13.11
N SER A 20 -6.81 -14.65 14.41
CA SER A 20 -7.55 -15.39 15.45
C SER A 20 -9.06 -15.30 15.26
N SER A 21 -9.56 -14.20 14.67
CA SER A 21 -10.99 -14.04 14.36
C SER A 21 -11.50 -14.92 13.21
N LYS A 22 -10.59 -15.58 12.47
CA LYS A 22 -10.87 -16.34 11.23
C LYS A 22 -11.52 -15.51 10.11
N ARG A 23 -11.44 -14.19 10.19
CA ARG A 23 -11.88 -13.24 9.16
C ARG A 23 -10.68 -12.80 8.33
N ARG A 24 -10.94 -12.38 7.08
CA ARG A 24 -9.88 -12.15 6.08
C ARG A 24 -10.10 -10.91 5.21
N LEU A 25 -11.17 -10.16 5.44
CA LEU A 25 -11.54 -9.03 4.60
C LEU A 25 -11.76 -7.78 5.45
N ILE A 26 -11.11 -6.69 5.08
CA ILE A 26 -11.40 -5.34 5.55
C ILE A 26 -11.89 -4.55 4.34
N ILE A 27 -13.01 -3.86 4.46
CA ILE A 27 -13.57 -3.03 3.40
C ILE A 27 -13.55 -1.59 3.91
N GLY A 28 -12.64 -0.77 3.37
CA GLY A 28 -12.61 0.67 3.64
C GLY A 28 -13.59 1.41 2.76
N TYR A 29 -14.28 2.41 3.31
CA TYR A 29 -15.20 3.28 2.58
C TYR A 29 -15.03 4.74 3.03
N ASP A 30 -15.10 5.67 2.09
CA ASP A 30 -14.74 7.09 2.33
C ASP A 30 -15.89 7.90 2.94
N GLU A 31 -17.14 7.59 2.56
CA GLU A 31 -18.31 8.30 3.08
C GLU A 31 -18.60 7.89 4.53
N LYS A 32 -18.28 8.79 5.47
CA LYS A 32 -18.42 8.58 6.91
C LYS A 32 -19.85 8.27 7.33
N GLN A 33 -20.84 8.88 6.67
CA GLN A 33 -22.25 8.59 6.96
C GLN A 33 -22.59 7.14 6.62
N ILE A 34 -22.10 6.62 5.50
CA ILE A 34 -22.32 5.24 5.11
C ILE A 34 -21.57 4.28 6.06
N VAL A 35 -20.34 4.62 6.45
CA VAL A 35 -19.56 3.82 7.42
C VAL A 35 -20.30 3.64 8.74
N SER A 36 -21.01 4.65 9.25
CA SER A 36 -21.75 4.51 10.51
C SER A 36 -22.98 3.61 10.43
N PHE A 37 -23.52 3.36 9.24
CA PHE A 37 -24.67 2.47 9.03
C PHE A 37 -24.30 0.99 8.88
N TYR A 38 -23.06 0.66 8.51
CA TYR A 38 -22.66 -0.72 8.20
C TYR A 38 -21.49 -1.19 9.06
N GLU A 39 -21.73 -2.19 9.92
CA GLU A 39 -20.66 -2.77 10.75
C GLU A 39 -19.49 -3.36 9.94
N SER A 40 -19.73 -3.72 8.68
CA SER A 40 -18.74 -4.29 7.76
C SER A 40 -17.80 -3.26 7.13
N LEU A 41 -18.11 -1.96 7.21
CA LEU A 41 -17.35 -0.91 6.54
C LEU A 41 -16.46 -0.15 7.51
N TRP A 42 -15.19 -0.05 7.17
CA TRP A 42 -14.19 0.70 7.92
C TRP A 42 -14.04 2.11 7.34
N PRO A 43 -13.62 3.11 8.13
CA PRO A 43 -13.12 4.36 7.58
C PRO A 43 -12.03 4.07 6.55
N CYS A 44 -11.99 4.80 5.44
CA CYS A 44 -11.00 4.56 4.38
C CYS A 44 -9.55 4.65 4.87
N VAL A 45 -8.64 4.00 4.15
CA VAL A 45 -7.20 4.26 4.29
C VAL A 45 -6.87 5.57 3.58
N THR A 46 -5.82 6.25 4.04
CA THR A 46 -5.33 7.46 3.35
C THR A 46 -4.53 7.05 2.11
N HIS A 47 -5.13 7.19 0.94
CA HIS A 47 -4.44 6.93 -0.33
C HIS A 47 -3.48 8.08 -0.68
N GLN A 48 -2.19 7.76 -0.79
CA GLN A 48 -1.13 8.70 -1.13
C GLN A 48 -0.66 8.38 -2.55
N TRP A 49 -1.28 9.07 -3.51
CA TRP A 49 -0.95 8.95 -4.93
C TRP A 49 -0.18 10.18 -5.44
N GLY A 50 0.93 9.92 -6.13
CA GLY A 50 1.82 10.97 -6.61
C GLY A 50 1.30 11.76 -7.79
N ASN A 51 0.43 11.16 -8.61
CA ASN A 51 0.07 11.69 -9.92
C ASN A 51 1.31 12.04 -10.78
N VAL A 52 2.31 11.16 -10.77
CA VAL A 52 3.64 11.37 -11.37
C VAL A 52 3.88 10.42 -12.53
N ARG A 53 4.78 10.82 -13.44
CA ARG A 53 4.97 10.14 -14.74
C ARG A 53 6.35 9.53 -14.92
N THR A 54 7.31 9.83 -14.05
CA THR A 54 8.68 9.32 -14.14
C THR A 54 9.07 8.59 -12.86
N ILE A 55 10.02 7.67 -12.96
CA ILE A 55 10.56 6.94 -11.80
C ILE A 55 11.21 7.91 -10.81
N ASP A 56 11.87 8.97 -11.28
CA ASP A 56 12.51 9.97 -10.42
C ASP A 56 11.48 10.81 -9.67
N ASP A 57 10.41 11.25 -10.34
CA ASP A 57 9.32 11.96 -9.68
C ASP A 57 8.57 11.06 -8.68
N LEU A 58 8.42 9.77 -9.02
CA LEU A 58 7.89 8.77 -8.11
C LEU A 58 8.78 8.60 -6.89
N TYR A 59 10.09 8.50 -7.07
CA TYR A 59 11.03 8.46 -5.95
C TYR A 59 10.89 9.69 -5.06
N ARG A 60 10.89 10.90 -5.64
CA ARG A 60 10.76 12.15 -4.88
C ARG A 60 9.45 12.21 -4.11
N TYR A 61 8.35 11.78 -4.73
CA TYR A 61 7.05 11.72 -4.09
C TYR A 61 7.04 10.73 -2.92
N LEU A 62 7.45 9.49 -3.16
CA LEU A 62 7.51 8.43 -2.15
C LEU A 62 8.44 8.82 -1.00
N ASN A 63 9.62 9.37 -1.31
CA ASN A 63 10.55 9.86 -0.31
C ASN A 63 9.89 10.92 0.59
N ARG A 64 9.16 11.88 0.00
CA ARG A 64 8.46 12.91 0.76
C ARG A 64 7.43 12.29 1.72
N ILE A 65 6.55 11.41 1.25
CA ILE A 65 5.50 10.83 2.10
C ILE A 65 6.06 9.90 3.18
N GLU A 66 7.13 9.15 2.87
CA GLU A 66 7.77 8.25 3.82
C GLU A 66 8.55 9.02 4.89
N THR A 67 9.30 10.07 4.51
CA THR A 67 9.95 10.97 5.47
C THR A 67 8.95 11.68 6.38
N SER A 68 7.85 12.22 5.82
CA SER A 68 6.81 12.85 6.63
C SER A 68 6.14 11.89 7.61
N SER A 69 6.04 10.60 7.26
CA SER A 69 5.41 9.59 8.13
C SER A 69 6.22 9.22 9.37
N GLN A 70 7.52 9.53 9.41
CA GLN A 70 8.36 9.25 10.60
C GLN A 70 7.87 9.96 11.86
N TRP A 71 7.15 11.07 11.68
CA TRP A 71 6.64 11.92 12.76
C TRP A 71 5.11 11.91 12.83
N ASP A 72 4.44 11.06 12.04
CA ASP A 72 2.98 11.01 12.00
C ASP A 72 2.45 10.01 13.04
N ASN A 73 1.67 10.50 13.99
CA ASN A 73 0.99 9.69 15.01
C ASN A 73 -0.45 9.32 14.61
N LYS A 74 -0.83 9.49 13.34
CA LYS A 74 -2.16 9.13 12.85
C LYS A 74 -2.41 7.63 12.96
N ILE A 75 -3.62 7.32 13.41
CA ILE A 75 -4.14 5.97 13.58
C ILE A 75 -4.59 5.37 12.24
N THR A 76 -5.01 6.24 11.30
CA THR A 76 -5.50 5.81 9.98
C THR A 76 -4.34 5.28 9.13
N PRO A 77 -4.43 4.03 8.61
CA PRO A 77 -3.43 3.48 7.72
C PRO A 77 -3.27 4.34 6.47
N ARG A 78 -2.08 4.27 5.88
CA ARG A 78 -1.74 4.99 4.65
C ARG A 78 -1.27 4.02 3.58
N SER A 79 -1.75 4.23 2.37
CA SER A 79 -1.35 3.48 1.20
C SER A 79 -0.47 4.34 0.31
N ALA A 80 0.80 4.01 0.19
CA ALA A 80 1.66 4.55 -0.84
C ALA A 80 1.30 3.89 -2.18
N MET A 81 0.72 4.66 -3.09
CA MET A 81 0.37 4.19 -4.43
C MET A 81 1.58 4.40 -5.35
N ALA A 82 2.38 3.35 -5.48
CA ALA A 82 3.67 3.36 -6.16
C ALA A 82 3.55 3.07 -7.66
N GLU A 83 2.50 3.60 -8.28
CA GLU A 83 2.17 3.50 -9.69
C GLU A 83 2.41 4.85 -10.40
N LEU A 84 2.69 4.80 -11.70
CA LEU A 84 2.84 6.00 -12.53
C LEU A 84 1.50 6.32 -13.21
N THR A 85 1.11 7.59 -13.25
CA THR A 85 -0.17 8.01 -13.81
C THR A 85 -0.13 8.09 -15.35
N PRO A 86 -1.14 7.58 -16.05
CA PRO A 86 -1.24 7.70 -17.50
C PRO A 86 -1.48 9.13 -17.97
N ASN A 87 -0.62 9.59 -18.89
CA ASN A 87 -0.92 10.53 -20.00
C ASN A 87 0.23 10.56 -21.03
N THR A 88 1.32 9.80 -20.79
CA THR A 88 2.34 9.45 -21.80
C THR A 88 2.09 8.06 -22.43
N TRP A 89 1.17 7.29 -21.86
CA TRP A 89 0.91 5.89 -22.22
C TRP A 89 0.20 5.69 -23.57
N ASP A 90 -0.45 6.72 -24.12
CA ASP A 90 -1.02 6.67 -25.48
C ASP A 90 0.05 6.36 -26.56
N VAL A 91 1.32 6.70 -26.28
CA VAL A 91 2.49 6.46 -27.15
C VAL A 91 3.18 5.11 -26.84
N ILE A 92 3.05 4.60 -25.63
CA ILE A 92 3.78 3.41 -25.16
C ILE A 92 2.98 2.11 -25.48
N LEU A 93 1.69 2.23 -25.82
CA LEU A 93 0.70 1.14 -25.86
C LEU A 93 0.46 0.41 -27.19
N ASN A 94 1.13 0.73 -28.31
CA ASN A 94 0.85 -0.02 -29.56
C ASN A 94 1.34 -1.49 -29.58
N ARG A 95 1.90 -2.04 -28.50
CA ARG A 95 2.31 -3.46 -28.38
C ARG A 95 2.22 -3.91 -26.93
N LEU A 96 1.56 -5.03 -26.68
CA LEU A 96 1.35 -5.74 -25.39
C LEU A 96 2.59 -6.01 -24.48
N GLY A 97 3.77 -5.47 -24.80
CA GLY A 97 5.01 -5.58 -24.01
C GLY A 97 5.47 -4.29 -23.33
N GLY A 98 4.86 -3.12 -23.60
CA GLY A 98 5.26 -1.83 -23.02
C GLY A 98 4.93 -1.72 -21.52
N LEU A 99 3.65 -1.93 -21.17
CA LEU A 99 3.13 -1.83 -19.80
C LEU A 99 3.85 -2.76 -18.82
N ARG A 100 3.98 -4.03 -19.20
CA ARG A 100 4.65 -5.03 -18.35
C ARG A 100 6.12 -4.68 -18.12
N ARG A 101 6.86 -4.29 -19.16
CA ARG A 101 8.27 -3.88 -19.01
C ARG A 101 8.43 -2.61 -18.18
N MET A 102 7.50 -1.66 -18.28
CA MET A 102 7.54 -0.48 -17.41
C MET A 102 7.23 -0.86 -15.97
N ALA A 103 6.18 -1.64 -15.73
CA ALA A 103 5.84 -2.13 -14.41
C ALA A 103 7.02 -2.91 -13.81
N ASP A 104 7.69 -3.78 -14.57
CA ASP A 104 8.88 -4.51 -14.10
C ASP A 104 10.00 -3.54 -13.64
N ARG A 105 10.26 -2.46 -14.38
CA ARG A 105 11.27 -1.44 -14.01
C ARG A 105 10.84 -0.61 -12.80
N VAL A 106 9.58 -0.20 -12.74
CA VAL A 106 9.03 0.56 -11.60
C VAL A 106 9.05 -0.33 -10.36
N ASN A 107 8.54 -1.55 -10.47
CA ASN A 107 8.46 -2.53 -9.39
C ASN A 107 9.83 -2.91 -8.85
N ALA A 108 10.85 -3.10 -9.71
CA ALA A 108 12.20 -3.37 -9.24
C ALA A 108 12.76 -2.22 -8.39
N ASN A 109 12.57 -0.97 -8.84
CA ASN A 109 12.98 0.22 -8.09
C ASN A 109 12.20 0.37 -6.77
N VAL A 110 10.87 0.28 -6.83
CA VAL A 110 9.98 0.38 -5.66
C VAL A 110 10.33 -0.70 -4.64
N THR A 111 10.53 -1.95 -5.08
CA THR A 111 10.97 -3.07 -4.23
C THR A 111 12.30 -2.72 -3.56
N SER A 112 13.30 -2.26 -4.32
CA SER A 112 14.61 -1.88 -3.77
C SER A 112 14.49 -0.76 -2.73
N TRP A 113 13.70 0.28 -2.99
CA TRP A 113 13.53 1.39 -2.06
C TRP A 113 12.83 0.97 -0.77
N TYR A 114 11.78 0.15 -0.85
CA TYR A 114 11.11 -0.37 0.34
C TYR A 114 11.94 -1.42 1.09
N ALA A 115 12.85 -2.12 0.41
CA ALA A 115 13.77 -3.06 1.03
C ALA A 115 14.94 -2.38 1.76
N THR A 116 15.30 -1.15 1.41
CA THR A 116 16.57 -0.53 1.86
C THR A 116 16.42 0.84 2.53
N LYS A 117 15.41 1.63 2.17
CA LYS A 117 15.23 3.01 2.63
C LYS A 117 14.01 3.19 3.55
N TRP A 118 12.86 2.64 3.14
CA TRP A 118 11.57 2.96 3.76
C TRP A 118 10.95 1.78 4.52
N GLN A 119 11.73 0.74 4.78
CA GLN A 119 11.32 -0.47 5.49
C GLN A 119 10.80 -0.23 6.91
N ARG A 120 11.10 0.92 7.54
CA ARG A 120 10.61 1.26 8.89
C ARG A 120 9.38 2.15 8.87
N THR A 121 9.20 2.91 7.80
CA THR A 121 8.09 3.86 7.65
C THR A 121 6.91 3.25 6.91
N ALA A 122 7.15 2.27 6.03
CA ALA A 122 6.14 1.62 5.20
C ALA A 122 4.95 1.08 6.01
N ASN A 123 3.74 1.30 5.48
CA ASN A 123 2.47 0.82 6.02
C ASN A 123 1.76 -0.10 4.99
N ILE A 124 1.10 0.48 3.98
CA ILE A 124 0.57 -0.25 2.82
C ILE A 124 1.28 0.27 1.57
N VAL A 125 1.76 -0.64 0.72
CA VAL A 125 2.37 -0.32 -0.57
C VAL A 125 1.53 -0.96 -1.67
N ALA A 126 0.94 -0.13 -2.54
CA ALA A 126 0.18 -0.56 -3.69
C ALA A 126 1.05 -0.43 -4.95
N VAL A 127 1.08 -1.49 -5.76
CA VAL A 127 1.87 -1.58 -6.99
C VAL A 127 1.04 -2.22 -8.11
N ASP A 128 1.37 -1.89 -9.36
CA ASP A 128 0.86 -2.59 -10.54
C ASP A 128 1.50 -3.97 -10.67
N PHE A 129 0.72 -4.96 -11.12
CA PHE A 129 1.18 -6.35 -11.33
C PHE A 129 1.93 -6.94 -10.12
N VAL A 130 1.29 -6.97 -8.95
CA VAL A 130 1.85 -7.48 -7.68
C VAL A 130 2.71 -8.74 -7.83
N ARG A 131 2.25 -9.74 -8.60
CA ARG A 131 2.97 -11.01 -8.83
C ARG A 131 4.30 -10.89 -9.58
N GLY A 132 4.52 -9.79 -10.29
CA GLY A 132 5.77 -9.47 -10.98
C GLY A 132 6.69 -8.54 -10.19
N SER A 133 6.28 -8.13 -8.98
CA SER A 133 7.09 -7.32 -8.07
C SER A 133 7.72 -8.20 -6.99
N GLY A 134 8.85 -7.76 -6.40
CA GLY A 134 9.41 -8.39 -5.20
C GLY A 134 8.84 -7.81 -3.90
N ILE A 135 7.73 -7.04 -3.97
CA ILE A 135 7.22 -6.30 -2.82
C ILE A 135 6.57 -7.21 -1.79
N VAL A 136 6.03 -8.37 -2.21
CA VAL A 136 5.38 -9.33 -1.32
C VAL A 136 6.41 -9.97 -0.40
N GLU A 137 7.50 -10.48 -0.98
CA GLU A 137 8.62 -11.08 -0.26
C GLU A 137 9.28 -10.04 0.66
N THR A 138 9.51 -8.83 0.14
CA THR A 138 10.06 -7.71 0.92
C THR A 138 9.14 -7.37 2.11
N SER A 139 7.82 -7.38 1.91
CA SER A 139 6.86 -7.10 2.98
C SER A 139 6.88 -8.18 4.05
N ILE A 140 6.94 -9.46 3.68
CA ILE A 140 7.04 -10.57 4.64
C ILE A 140 8.32 -10.44 5.44
N GLU A 141 9.47 -10.33 4.77
CA GLU A 141 10.80 -10.24 5.40
C GLU A 141 10.87 -9.09 6.42
N TRP A 142 10.40 -7.90 6.05
CA TRP A 142 10.47 -6.75 6.94
C TRP A 142 9.43 -6.77 8.07
N ASN A 143 8.25 -7.40 7.87
CA ASN A 143 7.32 -7.60 8.98
C ASN A 143 7.86 -8.62 9.99
N ASP A 144 8.50 -9.71 9.53
CA ASP A 144 9.16 -10.68 10.40
C ASP A 144 10.28 -10.01 11.19
N ARG A 145 11.15 -9.22 10.53
CA ARG A 145 12.20 -8.45 11.22
C ARG A 145 11.66 -7.46 12.23
N ARG A 146 10.56 -6.76 11.93
CA ARG A 146 9.94 -5.84 12.90
C ARG A 146 9.45 -6.61 14.13
N ASN A 147 8.81 -7.76 13.93
CA ASN A 147 8.32 -8.60 15.01
C ASN A 147 9.45 -9.20 15.86
N SER A 148 10.58 -9.61 15.26
CA SER A 148 11.73 -10.17 15.98
C SER A 148 12.58 -9.13 16.72
N ASN A 149 12.46 -7.85 16.38
CA ASN A 149 13.13 -6.75 17.08
C ASN A 149 12.22 -6.06 18.12
N CYS A 150 11.09 -6.67 18.46
CA CYS A 150 10.20 -6.27 19.55
C CYS A 150 10.54 -7.01 20.84
#